data_AF-A0A9J6GGQ1-F1
#
_entry.id   AF-A0A9J6GGQ1-F1
#
_cell.length_a   1.000
_cell.length_b   1.000
_cell.length_c   1.000
_cell.angle_alpha   90.00
_cell.angle_beta   90.00
_cell.angle_gamma   90.00
#
_symmetry.space_group_name_H-M   'P 1'
#
loop_
_entity.id
_entity.type
_entity.pdbx_description
1 polymer ?
#
loop_
_entity_poly.entity_id
_entity_poly.type
_entity_poly.pdbx_seq_one_letter_code
_entity_poly.pdbx_strand_id
1 'polypeptide(L)'
;MLPALAFLPVGATPEAFHGMLEVFPQEAIKLAGYFEDVYVGRPRRNGICSAQFPPKLWSLYKTAALDGMPRTNNSVEALHYGLQSNGRCASPNLWVFLHCLKKEQALSEMKLSEAASGITATRVS
;
A
#
# COMPACT_ATOMS: atom_id res chain seq x y z
N MET A 1 -13.85 12.56 -3.30
CA MET A 1 -14.65 12.06 -2.15
C MET A 1 -14.28 10.64 -1.77
N LEU A 2 -14.41 9.64 -2.65
CA LEU A 2 -14.12 8.23 -2.32
C LEU A 2 -12.71 7.94 -1.73
N PRO A 3 -11.60 8.52 -2.25
CA PRO A 3 -10.27 8.25 -1.67
C PRO A 3 -10.11 8.70 -0.22
N ALA A 4 -10.93 9.66 0.24
CA ALA A 4 -10.88 10.14 1.63
C ALA A 4 -11.28 9.04 2.63
N LEU A 5 -12.07 8.05 2.19
CA LEU A 5 -12.49 6.92 3.02
C LEU A 5 -11.32 6.07 3.52
N ALA A 6 -10.18 6.10 2.83
CA ALA A 6 -8.98 5.36 3.22
C ALA A 6 -8.39 5.86 4.54
N PHE A 7 -8.65 7.11 4.90
CA PHE A 7 -8.13 7.74 6.12
C PHE A 7 -9.08 7.62 7.31
N LEU A 8 -10.20 6.91 7.18
CA LEU A 8 -11.13 6.67 8.28
C LEU A 8 -10.81 5.35 8.98
N PRO A 9 -11.14 5.23 10.28
CA PRO A 9 -11.17 3.93 10.94
C PRO A 9 -11.98 2.94 10.11
N VAL A 10 -11.47 1.72 9.93
CA VAL A 10 -12.09 0.65 9.12
C VAL A 10 -13.57 0.43 9.46
N GLY A 11 -13.92 0.55 10.75
CA GLY A 11 -15.30 0.37 11.22
C GLY A 11 -16.23 1.54 10.93
N ALA A 12 -15.72 2.72 10.56
CA ALA A 12 -16.51 3.91 10.22
C ALA A 12 -16.64 4.12 8.70
N THR A 13 -15.92 3.32 7.90
CA THR A 13 -15.92 3.40 6.44
C THR A 13 -17.31 3.20 5.84
N PRO A 14 -18.12 2.20 6.26
CA PRO A 14 -19.45 1.98 5.68
C PRO A 14 -20.40 3.16 5.93
N GLU A 15 -20.47 3.68 7.14
CA GLU A 15 -21.36 4.78 7.51
C GLU A 15 -20.96 6.06 6.78
N ALA A 16 -19.66 6.36 6.71
CA ALA A 16 -19.16 7.52 5.99
C ALA A 16 -19.43 7.44 4.48
N PHE A 17 -19.32 6.25 3.88
CA PHE A 17 -19.67 6.04 2.49
C PHE A 17 -21.15 6.34 2.23
N HIS A 18 -22.05 5.81 3.08
CA HIS A 18 -23.49 6.06 2.94
C HIS A 18 -23.84 7.54 3.10
N GLY A 19 -23.22 8.25 4.05
CA GLY A 19 -23.41 9.70 4.18
C GLY A 19 -22.92 10.50 2.97
N MET A 20 -21.87 10.04 2.28
CA MET A 20 -21.40 10.68 1.04
C MET A 20 -22.35 10.49 -0.14
N LEU A 21 -23.26 9.50 -0.10
CA LEU A 21 -24.20 9.24 -1.20
C LEU A 21 -25.19 10.39 -1.40
N GLU A 22 -25.50 11.16 -0.36
CA GLU A 22 -26.43 12.30 -0.43
C GLU A 22 -25.93 13.42 -1.36
N VAL A 23 -24.62 13.57 -1.47
CA VAL A 23 -23.95 14.59 -2.29
C VAL A 23 -23.26 13.99 -3.51
N PHE A 24 -23.45 12.69 -3.76
CA PHE A 24 -22.79 12.00 -4.86
C PHE A 24 -23.48 12.34 -6.19
N PRO A 25 -22.73 12.61 -7.27
CA PRO A 25 -23.32 12.97 -8.55
C PRO A 25 -24.25 11.87 -9.07
N GLN A 26 -25.44 12.26 -9.56
CA GLN A 26 -26.47 11.33 -10.05
C GLN A 26 -25.96 10.50 -11.25
N GLU A 27 -25.14 11.13 -12.09
CA GLU A 27 -24.49 10.53 -13.25
C GLU A 27 -23.50 9.41 -12.85
N ALA A 28 -23.00 9.46 -11.61
CA ALA A 28 -22.01 8.54 -11.07
C ALA A 28 -22.59 7.49 -10.11
N ILE A 29 -23.92 7.36 -10.00
CA ILE A 29 -24.56 6.36 -9.12
C ILE A 29 -24.07 4.93 -9.42
N LYS A 30 -23.84 4.59 -10.69
CA LYS A 30 -23.28 3.27 -11.07
C LYS A 30 -21.88 3.06 -10.49
N LEU A 31 -21.07 4.11 -10.44
CA LEU A 31 -19.73 4.06 -9.83
C LEU A 31 -19.84 3.89 -8.31
N ALA A 32 -20.76 4.60 -7.65
CA ALA A 32 -21.00 4.41 -6.22
C ALA A 32 -21.43 2.97 -5.91
N GLY A 33 -22.36 2.42 -6.68
CA GLY A 33 -22.81 1.04 -6.52
C GLY A 33 -21.68 0.02 -6.72
N TYR A 34 -20.85 0.21 -7.74
CA TYR A 34 -19.64 -0.61 -7.95
C TYR A 34 -18.67 -0.50 -6.77
N PHE A 35 -18.39 0.73 -6.31
CA PHE A 35 -17.45 0.97 -5.22
C PHE A 35 -17.92 0.32 -3.92
N GLU A 36 -19.22 0.40 -3.63
CA GLU A 36 -19.84 -0.24 -2.49
C GLU A 36 -19.69 -1.76 -2.54
N ASP A 37 -20.01 -2.38 -3.67
CA ASP A 37 -19.94 -3.84 -3.82
C ASP A 37 -18.50 -4.39 -3.76
N VAL A 38 -17.53 -3.62 -4.25
CA VAL A 38 -16.13 -4.06 -4.37
C VAL A 38 -15.29 -3.70 -3.15
N TYR A 39 -15.46 -2.52 -2.57
CA TYR A 39 -14.53 -1.98 -1.55
C TYR A 39 -15.13 -1.79 -0.15
N VAL A 40 -16.45 -1.60 -0.03
CA VAL A 40 -17.11 -1.31 1.27
C VAL A 40 -17.81 -2.54 1.82
N GLY A 41 -18.62 -3.19 0.97
CA GLY A 41 -19.49 -4.32 1.29
C GLY A 41 -20.93 -3.88 1.55
N ARG A 42 -21.90 -4.58 0.94
CA ARG A 42 -23.33 -4.34 1.19
C ARG A 42 -23.87 -5.27 2.29
N PRO A 43 -24.64 -4.74 3.25
CA PRO A 43 -25.46 -5.57 4.11
C PRO A 43 -26.54 -6.26 3.28
N ARG A 44 -26.60 -7.60 3.30
CA ARG A 44 -27.69 -8.39 2.69
C ARG A 44 -28.51 -9.07 3.78
N ARG A 45 -29.74 -9.44 3.41
CA ARG A 45 -30.75 -10.06 4.29
C ARG A 45 -30.27 -11.35 5.00
N ASN A 46 -29.23 -12.00 4.47
CA ASN A 46 -28.67 -13.27 4.97
C ASN A 46 -27.22 -13.13 5.49
N GLY A 47 -26.75 -11.90 5.73
CA GLY A 47 -25.38 -11.59 6.17
C GLY A 47 -24.71 -10.47 5.37
N ILE A 48 -23.51 -10.08 5.75
CA ILE A 48 -22.70 -9.10 5.00
C ILE A 48 -22.16 -9.79 3.76
N CYS A 49 -22.45 -9.28 2.56
CA CYS A 49 -21.69 -9.66 1.38
C CYS A 49 -20.32 -9.00 1.54
N SER A 50 -19.32 -9.77 1.95
CA SER A 50 -17.96 -9.25 2.13
C SER A 50 -17.50 -8.64 0.82
N ALA A 51 -17.08 -7.37 0.86
CA ALA A 51 -16.49 -6.72 -0.30
C ALA A 51 -15.33 -7.57 -0.85
N GLN A 52 -15.09 -7.53 -2.16
CA GLN A 52 -13.95 -8.24 -2.75
C GLN A 52 -12.62 -7.75 -2.15
N PHE A 53 -12.53 -6.45 -1.87
CA PHE A 53 -11.40 -5.81 -1.23
C PHE A 53 -11.91 -5.03 0.00
N PRO A 54 -12.10 -5.69 1.16
CA PRO A 54 -12.66 -5.04 2.33
C PRO A 54 -11.76 -3.92 2.86
N PRO A 55 -12.29 -2.93 3.61
CA PRO A 55 -11.53 -1.75 4.05
C PRO A 55 -10.27 -2.08 4.85
N LYS A 56 -10.20 -3.24 5.49
CA LYS A 56 -9.00 -3.73 6.17
C LYS A 56 -7.77 -3.91 5.25
N LEU A 57 -7.97 -4.11 3.94
CA LEU A 57 -6.89 -4.30 2.97
C LEU A 57 -6.32 -2.98 2.44
N TRP A 58 -7.13 -1.93 2.36
CA TRP A 58 -6.76 -0.68 1.69
C TRP A 58 -6.81 0.56 2.58
N SER A 59 -7.33 0.46 3.80
CA SER A 59 -7.32 1.57 4.76
C SER A 59 -5.89 1.98 5.09
N LEU A 60 -5.65 3.28 4.99
CA LEU A 60 -4.41 3.97 5.35
C LEU A 60 -4.48 4.54 6.77
N TYR A 61 -5.59 4.35 7.50
CA TYR A 61 -5.79 4.95 8.81
C TYR A 61 -4.69 4.57 9.81
N LYS A 62 -4.32 3.28 9.88
CA LYS A 62 -3.25 2.85 10.79
C LYS A 62 -1.89 3.38 10.35
N THR A 63 -1.49 3.05 9.12
CA THR A 63 -0.15 3.35 8.61
C THR A 63 0.11 4.85 8.46
N ALA A 64 -0.80 5.58 7.82
CA ALA A 64 -0.59 6.99 7.47
C ALA A 64 -1.10 7.98 8.53
N ALA A 65 -2.17 7.65 9.28
CA ALA A 65 -2.76 8.58 10.24
C ALA A 65 -2.29 8.36 11.69
N LEU A 66 -1.92 7.13 12.08
CA LEU A 66 -1.47 6.82 13.44
C LEU A 66 0.05 6.59 13.53
N ASP A 67 0.60 5.77 12.63
CA ASP A 67 1.98 5.29 12.75
C ASP A 67 3.02 6.22 12.08
N GLY A 68 2.56 7.29 11.40
CA GLY A 68 3.43 8.24 10.71
C GLY A 68 4.25 7.62 9.57
N MET A 69 3.83 6.47 9.05
CA MET A 69 4.56 5.76 8.01
C MET A 69 4.58 6.57 6.70
N PRO A 70 5.67 6.48 5.92
CA PRO A 70 5.73 7.13 4.63
C PRO A 70 4.58 6.67 3.72
N ARG A 71 3.87 7.64 3.13
CA ARG A 71 2.69 7.41 2.27
C ARG A 71 3.07 6.89 0.88
N THR A 72 4.34 7.00 0.52
CA THR A 72 4.86 6.59 -0.78
C THR A 72 5.61 5.27 -0.65
N ASN A 73 5.51 4.46 -1.69
CA ASN A 73 6.27 3.22 -1.88
C ASN A 73 7.73 3.47 -2.30
N ASN A 74 8.27 4.70 -2.13
CA ASN A 74 9.61 5.08 -2.61
C ASN A 74 10.70 4.11 -2.15
N SER A 75 10.61 3.58 -0.92
CA SER A 75 11.55 2.60 -0.40
C SER A 75 11.47 1.26 -1.15
N VAL A 76 10.26 0.83 -1.49
CA VAL A 76 10.00 -0.38 -2.27
C VAL A 76 10.45 -0.19 -3.72
N GLU A 77 10.16 0.97 -4.32
CA GLU A 77 10.62 1.32 -5.67
C GLU A 77 12.14 1.38 -5.75
N ALA A 78 12.80 1.96 -4.74
CA ALA A 78 14.25 2.00 -4.64
C ALA A 78 14.85 0.58 -4.53
N LEU A 79 14.21 -0.31 -3.76
CA LEU A 79 14.62 -1.72 -3.67
C LEU A 79 14.43 -2.44 -5.01
N HIS A 80 13.29 -2.25 -5.67
CA HIS A 80 13.03 -2.82 -6.99
C HIS A 80 14.05 -2.34 -8.02
N TYR A 81 14.38 -1.04 -8.01
CA TYR A 81 15.39 -0.46 -8.87
C TYR A 81 16.78 -1.04 -8.58
N GLY A 82 17.17 -1.15 -7.32
CA GLY A 82 18.41 -1.80 -6.89
C GLY A 82 18.52 -3.23 -7.41
N LEU A 83 17.46 -4.03 -7.18
CA LEU A 83 17.39 -5.41 -7.63
C LEU A 83 17.48 -5.54 -9.16
N GLN A 84 16.75 -4.69 -9.89
CA GLN A 84 16.81 -4.69 -11.35
C GLN A 84 18.20 -4.29 -11.86
N SER A 85 18.82 -3.29 -11.24
CA SER A 85 20.17 -2.83 -11.63
C SER A 85 21.22 -3.93 -11.39
N ASN A 86 21.14 -4.64 -10.27
CA ASN A 86 22.06 -5.71 -9.89
C ASN A 86 21.83 -7.03 -10.63
N GLY A 87 20.60 -7.30 -11.10
CA GLY A 87 20.22 -8.53 -11.81
C GLY A 87 20.16 -8.41 -13.32
N ARG A 88 20.63 -7.30 -13.91
CA ARG A 88 20.65 -7.09 -15.36
C ARG A 88 21.62 -8.07 -16.03
N CYS A 89 21.08 -9.15 -16.59
CA CYS A 89 21.74 -9.97 -17.60
C CYS A 89 20.72 -10.41 -18.66
N ALA A 90 21.19 -10.91 -19.81
CA ALA A 90 20.32 -11.23 -20.95
C ALA A 90 19.34 -12.38 -20.67
N SER A 91 19.72 -13.32 -19.80
CA SER A 91 18.91 -14.49 -19.43
C SER A 91 19.20 -14.91 -17.97
N PRO A 92 18.66 -14.20 -16.96
CA PRO A 92 18.89 -14.53 -15.57
C PRO A 92 18.21 -15.85 -15.22
N ASN A 93 18.97 -16.74 -14.58
CA ASN A 93 18.43 -17.97 -13.99
C ASN A 93 18.18 -17.78 -12.48
N LEU A 94 17.56 -18.77 -11.85
CA LEU A 94 17.23 -18.71 -10.43
C LEU A 94 18.46 -18.45 -9.54
N TRP A 95 19.64 -18.96 -9.91
CA TRP A 95 20.86 -18.73 -9.14
C TRP A 95 21.30 -17.27 -9.19
N VAL A 96 21.27 -16.64 -10.37
CA VAL A 96 21.56 -15.21 -10.52
C VAL A 96 20.60 -14.39 -9.64
N PHE A 97 19.31 -14.71 -9.67
CA PHE A 97 18.32 -14.05 -8.82
C PHE A 97 18.63 -14.19 -7.32
N LEU A 98 18.93 -15.40 -6.85
CA LEU A 98 19.29 -15.65 -5.45
C LEU A 98 20.56 -14.88 -5.03
N HIS A 99 21.54 -14.76 -5.93
CA HIS A 99 22.74 -13.95 -5.66
C HIS A 99 22.41 -12.45 -5.55
N CYS A 100 21.54 -11.93 -6.42
CA CYS A 100 21.08 -10.54 -6.33
C CYS A 100 20.34 -10.29 -5.01
N LEU A 101 19.48 -11.22 -4.57
CA LEU A 101 18.79 -11.10 -3.28
C LEU A 101 19.76 -11.06 -2.10
N LYS A 102 20.78 -11.94 -2.09
CA LYS A 102 21.83 -11.92 -1.05
C LYS A 102 22.57 -10.59 -1.00
N LYS A 103 22.86 -10.00 -2.16
CA LYS A 103 23.54 -8.71 -2.26
C LYS A 103 22.68 -7.56 -1.73
N GLU A 104 21.40 -7.50 -2.11
CA GLU A 104 20.47 -6.49 -1.60
C GLU A 104 20.26 -6.61 -0.08
N GLN A 105 20.20 -7.84 0.44
CA GLN A 105 20.14 -8.07 1.89
C GLN A 105 21.37 -7.52 2.59
N ALA A 106 22.58 -7.86 2.13
CA ALA A 106 23.82 -7.37 2.73
C ALA A 106 23.91 -5.83 2.72
N LEU A 107 23.50 -5.19 1.62
CA LEU A 107 23.45 -3.72 1.54
C LEU A 107 22.44 -3.11 2.51
N SER A 108 21.30 -3.79 2.72
CA SER A 108 20.26 -3.33 3.65
C SER A 108 20.71 -3.47 5.11
N GLU A 109 21.34 -4.59 5.46
CA GLU A 109 21.93 -4.82 6.80
C GLU A 109 23.03 -3.81 7.11
N MET A 110 23.89 -3.51 6.12
CA MET A 110 24.91 -2.46 6.25
C MET A 110 24.29 -1.10 6.57
N LYS A 111 23.29 -0.66 5.80
CA LYS A 111 22.58 0.61 6.04
C LYS A 111 21.90 0.67 7.40
N LEU A 112 21.32 -0.45 7.86
CA LEU A 112 20.72 -0.54 9.19
C LEU A 112 21.77 -0.42 10.30
N SER A 113 22.94 -1.07 10.14
CA SER A 113 24.06 -0.94 11.07
C SER A 113 24.62 0.49 11.11
N GLU A 114 24.75 1.14 9.96
CA GLU A 114 25.15 2.56 9.86
C GLU A 114 24.16 3.46 10.59
N ALA A 115 22.86 3.29 10.33
CA ALA A 115 21.81 4.05 11.00
C ALA A 115 21.80 3.84 12.52
N ALA A 116 21.96 2.60 13.00
CA ALA A 116 22.01 2.27 14.42
C ALA A 116 23.24 2.84 15.14
N SER A 117 24.37 2.97 14.43
CA SER A 117 25.61 3.56 14.97
C SER A 117 25.63 5.09 14.94
N GLY A 118 24.60 5.74 14.35
CA GLY A 118 24.54 7.18 14.18
C GLY A 118 25.45 7.73 13.08
N ILE A 119 26.12 6.85 12.33
CA ILE A 119 26.92 7.24 11.16
C ILE A 119 25.95 7.47 10.02
N THR A 120 25.61 8.74 9.76
CA THR A 120 24.81 9.08 8.58
C THR A 120 25.75 9.01 7.38
N ALA A 121 25.58 8.00 6.52
CA ALA A 121 26.38 7.86 5.31
C ALA A 121 26.32 9.17 4.50
N THR A 122 27.46 9.86 4.42
CA THR A 122 27.61 11.07 3.62
C THR A 122 27.30 10.70 2.18
N ARG A 123 26.26 11.31 1.62
CA ARG A 123 25.85 11.08 0.24
C ARG A 123 27.02 11.47 -0.67
N VAL A 124 27.73 10.48 -1.22
CA VAL A 124 28.72 10.74 -2.27
C VAL A 124 27.91 10.98 -3.55
N SER A 125 27.80 12.26 -3.89
CA SER A 125 27.24 12.81 -5.12
C SER A 125 28.00 12.35 -6.36
#